data_AF-A0A7X8WDK5-F1
#
_entry.id   AF-A0A7X8WDK5-F1
#
_cell.length_a   1.000
_cell.length_b   1.000
_cell.length_c   1.000
_cell.angle_alpha   90.00
_cell.angle_beta   90.00
_cell.angle_gamma   90.00
#
_symmetry.space_group_name_H-M   'P 1'
#
loop_
_entity.id
_entity.type
_entity.pdbx_description
1 polymer ?
#
loop_
_entity_poly.entity_id
_entity_poly.type
_entity_poly.pdbx_seq_one_letter_code
_entity_poly.pdbx_strand_id
1 'polypeptide(L)'
;MAKKASSTMVKAVALDSNLLLKILIGLLFICIGIQGCLGNNDNGLYRAIDNEAFNIILGIVLILCGVLMIIPSFFKGINNAYVKISLGIISIVWILVIVFSDFVYGLKGVNGSEWFYWLESLIYHLMVLLPIIKVTVPSIKK
;
A
#
# COMPACT_ATOMS: atom_id res chain seq x y z
N MET A 1 -31.18 -29.12 20.72
CA MET A 1 -30.81 -27.68 20.89
C MET A 1 -29.35 -27.33 20.54
N ALA A 2 -28.49 -28.27 20.09
CA ALA A 2 -27.06 -28.00 19.87
C ALA A 2 -26.64 -27.49 18.47
N LYS A 3 -27.56 -27.43 17.49
CA LYS A 3 -27.20 -27.12 16.09
C LYS A 3 -27.10 -25.61 15.76
N LYS A 4 -27.49 -24.73 16.70
CA LYS A 4 -27.58 -23.27 16.51
C LYS A 4 -26.32 -22.51 16.96
N ALA A 5 -25.43 -23.15 17.73
CA ALA A 5 -24.18 -22.52 18.18
C ALA A 5 -23.06 -22.60 17.13
N SER A 6 -23.02 -23.70 16.36
CA SER A 6 -21.96 -23.96 15.37
C SER A 6 -22.02 -23.03 14.16
N SER A 7 -23.20 -22.59 13.72
CA SER A 7 -23.32 -21.64 12.59
C SER A 7 -22.98 -20.19 12.95
N THR A 8 -22.93 -19.85 14.24
CA THR A 8 -22.65 -18.49 14.71
C THR A 8 -21.16 -18.23 14.85
N MET A 9 -20.39 -19.28 15.15
CA MET A 9 -18.93 -19.19 15.30
C MET A 9 -18.18 -19.17 13.95
N VAL A 10 -18.78 -19.74 12.89
CA VAL A 10 -18.26 -19.65 11.49
C VAL A 10 -18.66 -18.34 10.79
N LYS A 11 -19.47 -17.49 11.45
CA LYS A 11 -19.53 -16.05 11.14
C LYS A 11 -18.36 -15.28 11.78
N ALA A 12 -17.29 -15.97 12.17
CA ALA A 12 -15.98 -15.34 12.35
C ALA A 12 -15.58 -14.73 11.02
N VAL A 13 -15.91 -13.45 10.87
CA VAL A 13 -15.21 -12.54 9.97
C VAL A 13 -15.17 -13.08 8.53
N ALA A 14 -16.34 -13.17 7.90
CA ALA A 14 -16.37 -12.92 6.45
C ALA A 14 -15.98 -11.44 6.27
N LEU A 15 -14.68 -11.15 6.42
CA LEU A 15 -14.09 -9.85 6.16
C LEU A 15 -14.49 -9.52 4.72
N ASP A 16 -15.25 -8.43 4.55
CA ASP A 16 -15.52 -7.89 3.23
C ASP A 16 -14.16 -7.75 2.53
N SER A 17 -13.99 -8.41 1.37
CA SER A 17 -12.73 -8.42 0.63
C SER A 17 -12.16 -7.01 0.41
N ASN A 18 -13.02 -5.99 0.33
CA ASN A 18 -12.61 -4.60 0.20
C ASN A 18 -12.11 -4.00 1.52
N LEU A 19 -12.70 -4.40 2.66
CA LEU A 19 -12.23 -4.00 3.98
C LEU A 19 -10.86 -4.57 4.28
N LEU A 20 -10.66 -5.88 4.03
CA LEU A 20 -9.36 -6.53 4.22
C LEU A 20 -8.29 -5.85 3.36
N LEU A 21 -8.60 -5.57 2.10
CA LEU A 21 -7.68 -4.96 1.15
C LEU A 21 -7.31 -3.52 1.54
N LYS A 22 -8.25 -2.72 2.06
CA LYS A 22 -7.96 -1.40 2.64
C LYS A 22 -7.03 -1.49 3.84
N ILE A 23 -7.24 -2.45 4.73
CA ILE A 23 -6.41 -2.65 5.91
C ILE A 23 -4.98 -3.05 5.50
N LEU A 24 -4.85 -4.01 4.57
CA LEU A 24 -3.55 -4.47 4.09
C LEU A 24 -2.76 -3.35 3.38
N ILE A 25 -3.42 -2.56 2.52
CA ILE A 25 -2.78 -1.39 1.88
C ILE A 25 -2.37 -0.37 2.96
N GLY A 26 -3.26 -0.05 3.90
CA GLY A 26 -2.95 0.89 4.97
C GLY A 26 -1.74 0.45 5.78
N LEU A 27 -1.66 -0.85 6.14
CA LEU A 27 -0.54 -1.42 6.86
C LEU A 27 0.76 -1.36 6.06
N LEU A 28 0.71 -1.70 4.77
CA LEU A 28 1.86 -1.63 3.87
C LEU A 28 2.47 -0.22 3.85
N PHE A 29 1.65 0.81 3.70
CA PHE A 29 2.13 2.19 3.69
C PHE A 29 2.66 2.68 5.04
N ILE A 30 2.11 2.17 6.15
CA ILE A 30 2.69 2.40 7.48
C ILE A 30 4.09 1.78 7.55
N CYS A 31 4.26 0.52 7.12
CA CYS A 31 5.56 -0.15 7.12
C CYS A 31 6.59 0.59 6.26
N ILE A 32 6.21 1.00 5.05
CA ILE A 32 7.10 1.78 4.16
C ILE A 32 7.44 3.12 4.81
N GLY A 33 6.46 3.80 5.40
CA GLY A 33 6.71 5.08 6.05
C GLY A 33 7.66 4.95 7.24
N ILE A 34 7.54 3.89 8.03
CA ILE A 34 8.49 3.56 9.11
C ILE A 34 9.89 3.34 8.55
N GLN A 35 10.05 2.60 7.44
CA GLN A 35 11.35 2.39 6.81
C GLN A 35 12.02 3.72 6.40
N GLY A 36 11.23 4.67 5.88
CA GLY A 36 11.71 6.02 5.57
C GLY A 36 12.16 6.81 6.80
N CYS A 37 11.41 6.71 7.91
CA CYS A 37 11.79 7.33 9.17
C CYS A 37 13.03 6.71 9.83
N LEU A 38 13.31 5.43 9.57
CA LEU A 38 14.48 4.71 10.07
C LEU A 38 15.74 4.91 9.21
N GLY A 39 15.64 5.64 8.09
CA GLY A 39 16.77 5.82 7.16
C GLY A 39 17.12 4.56 6.37
N ASN A 40 16.24 3.56 6.33
CA ASN A 40 16.44 2.37 5.50
C ASN A 40 16.14 2.71 4.04
N ASN A 41 17.22 2.97 3.29
CA ASN A 41 17.17 3.35 1.88
C ASN A 41 17.16 2.16 0.92
N ASP A 42 16.87 0.94 1.40
CA ASP A 42 16.79 -0.26 0.55
C ASP A 42 15.60 -0.22 -0.41
N ASN A 43 14.63 0.65 -0.12
CA ASN A 43 13.49 0.93 -0.97
C ASN A 43 13.93 1.84 -2.11
N GLY A 44 13.65 1.48 -3.37
CA GLY A 44 14.06 2.28 -4.53
C GLY A 44 13.61 3.75 -4.48
N LEU A 45 12.49 4.04 -3.80
CA LEU A 45 12.00 5.40 -3.55
C LEU A 45 12.93 6.22 -2.64
N TYR A 46 13.28 5.70 -1.46
CA TYR A 46 14.14 6.42 -0.50
C TYR A 46 15.59 6.46 -0.95
N ARG A 47 16.04 5.44 -1.69
CA ARG A 47 17.35 5.46 -2.36
C ARG A 47 17.48 6.59 -3.38
N ALA A 48 16.40 6.92 -4.07
CA ALA A 48 16.38 7.99 -5.06
C ALA A 48 16.42 9.39 -4.43
N ILE A 49 15.98 9.50 -3.18
CA ILE A 49 15.92 10.74 -2.44
C ILE A 49 17.14 10.78 -1.51
N ASP A 50 18.21 11.42 -1.98
CA ASP A 50 19.45 11.63 -1.23
C ASP A 50 19.31 12.78 -0.21
N ASN A 51 18.20 12.76 0.56
CA ASN A 51 17.91 13.74 1.59
C ASN A 51 17.13 13.09 2.74
N GLU A 52 17.82 12.88 3.86
CA GLU A 52 17.28 12.24 5.06
C GLU A 52 16.06 12.97 5.62
N ALA A 53 16.08 14.30 5.69
CA ALA A 53 14.95 15.08 6.18
C ALA A 53 13.71 14.89 5.30
N PHE A 54 13.88 14.82 3.98
CA PHE A 54 12.78 14.55 3.06
C PHE A 54 12.26 13.11 3.20
N ASN A 55 13.15 12.13 3.39
CA ASN A 55 12.76 10.73 3.63
C ASN A 55 11.92 10.58 4.91
N ILE A 56 12.28 11.29 5.97
CA ILE A 56 11.51 11.34 7.21
C ILE A 56 10.13 11.99 6.99
N ILE A 57 10.08 13.14 6.32
CA ILE A 57 8.80 13.84 6.04
C ILE A 57 7.88 12.94 5.19
N LEU A 58 8.43 12.35 4.13
CA LEU A 58 7.68 11.43 3.28
C LEU A 58 7.21 10.21 4.09
N GLY A 59 8.06 9.66 4.95
CA GLY A 59 7.70 8.57 5.85
C GLY A 59 6.53 8.89 6.77
N ILE A 60 6.56 10.06 7.42
CA ILE A 60 5.45 10.53 8.28
C ILE A 60 4.16 10.69 7.47
N VAL A 61 4.23 11.26 6.27
CA VAL A 61 3.06 11.43 5.39
C VAL A 61 2.48 10.06 5.00
N LEU A 62 3.31 9.07 4.72
CA LEU A 62 2.85 7.72 4.38
C LEU A 62 2.21 7.00 5.56
N ILE A 63 2.79 7.14 6.76
CA ILE A 63 2.19 6.60 8.00
C ILE A 63 0.81 7.22 8.21
N LEU A 64 0.70 8.55 8.10
CA LEU A 64 -0.58 9.25 8.24
C LEU A 64 -1.61 8.77 7.20
N CYS A 65 -1.21 8.61 5.93
CA CYS A 65 -2.09 8.12 4.88
C CYS A 65 -2.55 6.67 5.14
N GLY A 66 -1.66 5.80 5.58
CA GLY A 66 -2.00 4.42 5.91
C GLY A 66 -2.95 4.33 7.10
N VAL A 67 -2.73 5.14 8.14
CA VAL A 67 -3.63 5.26 9.29
C VAL A 67 -5.01 5.78 8.86
N LEU A 68 -5.06 6.83 8.04
CA LEU A 68 -6.31 7.40 7.50
C LEU A 68 -7.08 6.42 6.60
N MET A 69 -6.44 5.41 6.02
CA MET A 69 -7.14 4.33 5.32
C MET A 69 -7.81 3.32 6.26
N ILE A 70 -7.20 3.07 7.43
CA ILE A 70 -7.64 2.05 8.38
C ILE A 70 -8.75 2.60 9.29
N ILE A 71 -8.54 3.75 9.93
CA ILE A 71 -9.43 4.26 11.00
C ILE A 71 -10.91 4.37 10.56
N PRO A 72 -11.26 4.91 9.37
CA PRO A 72 -12.66 5.04 8.95
C PRO A 72 -13.39 3.70 8.83
N SER A 73 -12.65 2.59 8.72
CA SER A 73 -13.22 1.26 8.67
C SER A 73 -13.77 0.78 10.02
N PHE A 74 -13.31 1.39 11.13
CA PHE A 74 -13.69 1.02 12.49
C PHE A 74 -14.48 2.15 13.20
N PHE A 75 -14.30 3.40 12.78
CA PHE A 75 -14.92 4.57 13.41
C PHE A 75 -15.80 5.34 12.42
N LYS A 76 -17.08 5.50 12.76
CA LYS A 76 -18.03 6.33 12.02
C LYS A 76 -17.85 7.78 12.48
N GLY A 77 -17.35 8.65 11.62
CA GLY A 77 -17.14 10.08 11.93
C GLY A 77 -16.04 10.75 11.12
N ILE A 78 -15.18 9.97 10.44
CA ILE A 78 -14.16 10.54 9.57
C ILE A 78 -14.76 10.89 8.21
N ASN A 79 -14.45 12.10 7.75
CA ASN A 79 -14.87 12.57 6.43
C ASN A 79 -14.20 11.74 5.33
N ASN A 80 -15.01 11.21 4.40
CA ASN A 80 -14.55 10.45 3.23
C ASN A 80 -13.59 11.23 2.32
N ALA A 81 -13.56 12.56 2.42
CA ALA A 81 -12.59 13.39 1.68
C ALA A 81 -11.14 13.06 2.07
N TYR A 82 -10.84 12.85 3.36
CA TYR A 82 -9.49 12.52 3.81
C TYR A 82 -9.01 11.18 3.25
N VAL A 83 -9.90 10.17 3.24
CA VAL A 83 -9.61 8.85 2.68
C VAL A 83 -9.28 8.94 1.19
N LYS A 84 -10.03 9.75 0.42
CA LYS A 84 -9.76 9.97 -1.01
C LYS A 84 -8.41 10.65 -1.23
N ILE A 85 -8.08 11.65 -0.43
CA ILE A 85 -6.77 12.34 -0.52
C ILE A 85 -5.64 11.36 -0.19
N SER A 86 -5.76 10.59 0.88
CA SER A 86 -4.77 9.57 1.25
C SER A 86 -4.58 8.54 0.15
N LEU A 87 -5.66 8.05 -0.46
CA LEU A 87 -5.60 7.13 -1.59
C LEU A 87 -4.89 7.74 -2.80
N GLY A 88 -5.13 9.03 -3.09
CA GLY A 88 -4.42 9.76 -4.13
C GLY A 88 -2.91 9.82 -3.88
N ILE A 89 -2.50 10.22 -2.67
CA ILE A 89 -1.09 10.27 -2.28
C ILE A 89 -0.45 8.89 -2.37
N ILE A 90 -1.09 7.87 -1.80
CA ILE A 90 -0.65 6.46 -1.84
C ILE A 90 -0.46 5.99 -3.28
N SER A 91 -1.41 6.29 -4.17
CA SER A 91 -1.32 5.90 -5.57
C SER A 91 -0.12 6.54 -6.26
N ILE A 92 0.09 7.84 -6.05
CA ILE A 92 1.23 8.57 -6.63
C ILE A 92 2.56 8.00 -6.10
N VAL A 93 2.66 7.80 -4.78
CA VAL A 93 3.90 7.28 -4.17
C VAL A 93 4.18 5.86 -4.64
N TRP A 94 3.17 5.00 -4.77
CA TRP A 94 3.38 3.64 -5.29
C TRP A 94 3.87 3.63 -6.74
N ILE A 95 3.34 4.52 -7.57
CA ILE A 95 3.83 4.70 -8.95
C ILE A 95 5.30 5.13 -8.94
N LEU A 96 5.70 6.03 -8.04
CA LEU A 96 7.11 6.41 -7.90
C LEU A 96 7.98 5.22 -7.46
N VAL A 97 7.50 4.38 -6.52
CA VAL A 97 8.21 3.15 -6.12
C VAL A 97 8.47 2.25 -7.33
N ILE A 98 7.47 2.04 -8.20
CA ILE A 98 7.63 1.24 -9.43
C ILE A 98 8.66 1.87 -10.36
N VAL A 99 8.54 3.18 -10.62
CA VAL A 99 9.44 3.89 -11.54
C VAL A 99 10.88 3.79 -11.04
N PHE A 100 11.15 4.10 -9.78
CA PHE A 100 12.51 4.07 -9.27
C PHE A 100 13.04 2.65 -9.11
N SER A 101 12.28 1.75 -8.49
CA SER A 101 12.75 0.40 -8.18
C SER A 101 12.91 -0.45 -9.44
N ASP A 102 11.93 -0.45 -10.35
CA ASP A 102 11.96 -1.34 -11.51
C ASP A 102 12.64 -0.68 -12.72
N PHE A 103 12.37 0.60 -13.01
CA PHE A 103 12.85 1.21 -14.25
C PHE A 103 14.19 1.96 -14.09
N VAL A 104 14.40 2.65 -12.97
CA VAL A 104 15.64 3.42 -12.76
C VAL A 104 16.78 2.54 -12.24
N TYR A 105 16.51 1.74 -11.21
CA TYR A 105 17.50 0.87 -10.59
C TYR A 105 17.46 -0.57 -11.13
N GLY A 106 16.26 -1.13 -11.30
CA GLY A 106 16.06 -2.51 -11.74
C GLY A 106 16.69 -2.81 -13.09
N LEU A 107 16.52 -1.93 -14.09
CA LEU A 107 17.07 -2.14 -15.44
C LEU A 107 18.59 -1.96 -15.55
N LYS A 108 19.23 -1.23 -14.62
CA LYS A 108 20.68 -0.92 -14.70
C LYS A 108 21.59 -2.12 -14.41
N GLY A 109 21.04 -3.23 -13.93
CA GLY A 109 21.78 -4.42 -13.55
C GLY A 109 21.20 -5.70 -14.17
N VAL A 110 20.61 -5.62 -15.36
CA VAL A 110 19.98 -6.78 -16.00
C VAL A 110 20.97 -7.43 -16.98
N ASN A 111 21.61 -8.53 -16.58
CA ASN A 111 22.36 -9.40 -17.48
C ASN A 111 21.95 -10.87 -17.32
N GLY A 112 21.96 -11.65 -18.41
CA GLY A 112 21.79 -13.10 -18.34
C GLY A 112 20.41 -13.54 -17.80
N SER A 113 20.35 -14.12 -16.60
CA SER A 113 19.11 -14.56 -15.95
C SER A 113 18.46 -13.48 -15.06
N GLU A 114 19.13 -12.35 -14.84
CA GLU A 114 18.68 -11.29 -13.92
C GLU A 114 17.40 -10.58 -14.39
N TRP A 115 17.09 -10.62 -15.70
CA TRP A 115 15.85 -10.07 -16.23
C TRP A 115 14.61 -10.78 -15.69
N PHE A 116 14.74 -12.06 -15.31
CA PHE A 116 13.64 -12.82 -14.74
C PHE A 116 13.31 -12.35 -13.32
N TYR A 117 14.33 -12.11 -12.48
CA TYR A 117 14.14 -11.55 -11.13
C TYR A 117 13.60 -10.13 -11.16
N TRP A 118 14.05 -9.32 -12.13
CA TRP A 118 13.48 -8.01 -12.38
C TRP A 118 11.99 -8.09 -12.75
N LEU A 119 11.62 -9.00 -13.66
CA LEU A 119 10.24 -9.20 -14.08
C LEU A 119 9.38 -9.68 -12.91
N GLU A 120 9.89 -10.57 -12.07
CA GLU A 120 9.24 -11.05 -10.85
C GLU A 120 8.96 -9.89 -9.87
N SER A 121 9.97 -9.06 -9.59
CA SER A 121 9.83 -7.84 -8.77
C SER A 121 8.75 -6.91 -9.32
N LEU A 122 8.78 -6.65 -10.64
CA LEU A 122 7.79 -5.81 -11.30
C LEU A 122 6.37 -6.36 -11.14
N ILE A 123 6.20 -7.69 -11.28
CA ILE A 123 4.90 -8.35 -11.08
C ILE A 123 4.42 -8.15 -9.63
N TYR A 124 5.28 -8.27 -8.62
CA TYR A 124 4.90 -8.00 -7.23
C TYR A 124 4.42 -6.55 -7.02
N HIS A 125 5.12 -5.57 -7.59
CA HIS A 125 4.68 -4.19 -7.49
C HIS A 125 3.34 -3.93 -8.19
N LEU A 126 3.09 -4.58 -9.34
CA LEU A 126 1.81 -4.52 -10.05
C LEU A 126 0.67 -5.20 -9.28
N MET A 127 0.95 -6.33 -8.60
CA MET A 127 -0.03 -7.02 -7.74
C MET A 127 -0.50 -6.14 -6.59
N VAL A 128 0.32 -5.21 -6.11
CA VAL A 128 -0.07 -4.22 -5.08
C VAL A 128 -0.79 -3.03 -5.71
N LEU A 129 -0.39 -2.58 -6.90
CA LEU A 129 -0.99 -1.45 -7.60
C LEU A 129 -2.47 -1.69 -7.94
N LEU A 130 -2.82 -2.90 -8.39
CA LEU A 130 -4.19 -3.27 -8.76
C LEU A 130 -5.21 -3.06 -7.61
N PRO A 131 -4.97 -3.59 -6.39
CA PRO A 131 -5.70 -3.26 -5.17
C PRO A 131 -5.85 -1.75 -4.92
N ILE A 132 -4.76 -0.99 -5.03
CA ILE A 132 -4.77 0.46 -4.78
C ILE A 132 -5.71 1.14 -5.77
N ILE A 133 -5.61 0.85 -7.07
CA ILE A 133 -6.49 1.40 -8.09
C ILE A 133 -7.95 1.02 -7.83
N LYS A 134 -8.22 -0.25 -7.48
CA LYS A 134 -9.58 -0.75 -7.20
C LYS A 134 -10.23 -0.01 -6.02
N VAL A 135 -9.44 0.41 -5.03
CA VAL A 135 -9.94 1.18 -3.88
C VAL A 135 -10.04 2.67 -4.20
N THR A 136 -9.11 3.22 -4.99
CA THR A 136 -9.07 4.63 -5.38
C THR A 136 -10.18 5.00 -6.36
N VAL A 137 -10.52 4.11 -7.29
CA VAL A 137 -11.63 4.28 -8.23
C VAL A 137 -12.83 3.51 -7.67
N PRO A 138 -13.69 4.11 -6.82
CA PRO A 138 -14.96 3.47 -6.50
C PRO A 138 -15.67 3.26 -7.83
N SER A 139 -16.03 2.01 -8.12
CA SER A 139 -16.79 1.63 -9.30
C SER A 139 -17.85 2.69 -9.55
N ILE A 140 -17.75 3.40 -10.68
CA ILE A 140 -18.82 4.25 -11.17
C ILE A 140 -20.03 3.32 -11.24
N LYS A 141 -20.93 3.41 -10.25
CA LYS A 141 -22.25 2.80 -10.37
C LYS A 141 -22.89 3.55 -11.53
N LYS A 142 -22.90 2.91 -12.71
CA LYS A 142 -23.88 3.22 -13.75
C LYS A 142 -25.26 2.90 -13.20
#